data_AF-A0A7S0TW25-F1
#
_entry.id   AF-A0A7S0TW25-F1
#
_cell.length_a   1.000
_cell.length_b   1.000
_cell.length_c   1.000
_cell.angle_alpha   90.00
_cell.angle_beta   90.00
_cell.angle_gamma   90.00
#
_symmetry.space_group_name_H-M   'P 1'
#
loop_
_entity.id
_entity.type
_entity.pdbx_description
1 polymer ?
#
loop_
_entity_poly.entity_id
_entity_poly.type
_entity_poly.pdbx_seq_one_letter_code
_entity_poly.pdbx_strand_id
1 'polypeptide(L)'
;RTRCGRVTLRRGQYVVKATGFQRGGGAYFSISYSGPDTGGYKKKLRSRKPPPFRRQRRWASSRGWVWRIYRGPRGMRRVPRVRGLRRLGTRRVGRINMRNWRNMRNLVRRTPRSNFVWKADGTVHIKSRGRYTFCTNSDDGSKLWVRGRRVVNNDGLHGPRTRCGRVTLRRGQYVVKATGFQRGGGAYFSISYSGPDTGGYKKKLRSRKPPPFRRQRRWASSRG
;
A
#
# COMPACT_ATOMS: atom_id res chain seq x y z
N ARG A 1 -31.47 6.86 -13.85
CA ARG A 1 -31.87 6.03 -12.67
C ARG A 1 -30.80 6.15 -11.58
N THR A 2 -31.17 6.42 -10.33
CA THR A 2 -30.22 6.49 -9.19
C THR A 2 -29.99 5.08 -8.61
N ARG A 3 -28.74 4.73 -8.33
CA ARG A 3 -28.37 3.51 -7.58
C ARG A 3 -27.77 3.92 -6.24
N CYS A 4 -28.28 3.33 -5.16
CA CYS A 4 -27.83 3.60 -3.79
C CYS A 4 -27.14 2.37 -3.20
N GLY A 5 -26.19 2.60 -2.30
CA GLY A 5 -25.53 1.55 -1.52
C GLY A 5 -25.18 2.08 -0.13
N ARG A 6 -25.22 1.20 0.87
CA ARG A 6 -24.90 1.55 2.27
C ARG A 6 -23.50 1.06 2.61
N VAL A 7 -22.71 1.90 3.29
CA VAL A 7 -21.38 1.55 3.79
C VAL A 7 -21.17 2.17 5.17
N THR A 8 -20.72 1.38 6.14
CA THR A 8 -20.35 1.89 7.47
C THR A 8 -18.94 2.44 7.41
N LEU A 9 -18.79 3.75 7.62
CA LEU A 9 -17.51 4.44 7.65
C LEU A 9 -17.18 4.87 9.07
N ARG A 10 -15.89 4.87 9.41
CA ARG A 10 -15.41 5.54 10.62
C ARG A 10 -15.24 7.02 10.31
N ARG A 11 -15.25 7.89 11.32
CA ARG A 11 -14.93 9.32 11.14
C ARG A 11 -13.57 9.47 10.43
N GLY A 12 -13.53 10.12 9.27
CA GLY A 12 -12.33 10.26 8.46
C GLY A 12 -12.59 10.78 7.05
N GLN A 13 -11.51 11.01 6.29
CA GLN A 13 -11.59 11.41 4.89
C GLN A 13 -11.45 10.21 3.96
N TYR A 14 -12.30 10.15 2.95
CA TYR A 14 -12.37 9.03 2.01
C TYR A 14 -12.25 9.54 0.58
N VAL A 15 -11.51 8.78 -0.25
CA VAL A 15 -11.49 9.01 -1.69
C VAL A 15 -12.70 8.30 -2.28
N VAL A 16 -13.65 9.07 -2.81
CA VAL A 16 -14.77 8.55 -3.57
C VAL A 16 -14.39 8.54 -5.04
N LYS A 17 -14.55 7.40 -5.70
CA LYS A 17 -14.40 7.28 -7.15
C LYS A 17 -15.71 6.75 -7.72
N ALA A 18 -16.27 7.48 -8.67
CA ALA A 18 -17.35 6.98 -9.50
C ALA A 18 -16.95 6.99 -10.97
N THR A 19 -17.51 6.06 -11.71
CA THR A 19 -17.31 5.88 -13.15
C THR A 19 -18.67 5.65 -13.78
N GLY A 20 -18.97 6.35 -14.87
CA GLY A 20 -20.17 6.17 -15.66
C GLY A 20 -19.81 6.24 -17.14
N PHE A 21 -20.68 5.71 -17.99
CA PHE A 21 -20.62 5.82 -19.45
C PHE A 21 -22.00 6.24 -19.96
N GLN A 22 -22.04 6.93 -21.11
CA GLN A 22 -23.27 7.36 -21.78
C GLN A 22 -23.27 6.80 -23.21
N ARG A 23 -24.46 6.54 -23.77
CA ARG A 23 -24.67 6.17 -25.17
C ARG A 23 -25.89 6.92 -25.71
N GLY A 24 -25.67 8.10 -26.29
CA GLY A 24 -26.69 8.96 -26.90
C GLY A 24 -27.41 9.87 -25.90
N GLY A 25 -27.74 11.10 -26.34
CA GLY A 25 -28.43 12.13 -25.54
C GLY A 25 -27.56 12.93 -24.57
N GLY A 26 -28.19 13.80 -23.77
CA GLY A 26 -27.53 14.62 -22.74
C GLY A 26 -27.23 13.83 -21.46
N ALA A 27 -26.00 13.94 -20.94
CA ALA A 27 -25.54 13.17 -19.77
C ALA A 27 -25.32 14.04 -18.53
N TYR A 28 -26.00 13.70 -17.43
CA TYR A 28 -25.77 14.30 -16.11
C TYR A 28 -25.36 13.23 -15.10
N PHE A 29 -24.22 13.41 -14.45
CA PHE A 29 -23.73 12.50 -13.40
C PHE A 29 -23.56 13.26 -12.08
N SER A 30 -24.29 12.83 -11.05
CA SER A 30 -24.14 13.38 -9.70
C SER A 30 -23.98 12.28 -8.67
N ILE A 31 -23.11 12.52 -7.69
CA ILE A 31 -22.97 11.68 -6.50
C ILE A 31 -23.56 12.48 -5.34
N SER A 32 -24.38 11.85 -4.53
CA SER A 32 -24.90 12.42 -3.28
C SER A 32 -24.73 11.41 -2.15
N TYR A 33 -24.72 11.88 -0.91
CA TYR A 33 -24.68 11.01 0.27
C TYR A 33 -25.61 11.55 1.36
N SER A 34 -26.08 10.66 2.23
CA SER A 34 -26.79 11.00 3.47
C SER A 34 -26.23 10.15 4.62
N GLY A 35 -26.15 10.73 5.81
CA GLY A 35 -25.63 10.06 7.00
C GLY A 35 -25.75 10.95 8.23
N PRO A 36 -25.26 10.49 9.39
CA PRO A 36 -25.30 11.28 10.62
C PRO A 36 -24.64 12.66 10.48
N ASP A 37 -23.55 12.76 9.69
CA ASP A 37 -22.83 14.02 9.44
C ASP A 37 -23.59 14.99 8.52
N THR A 38 -24.65 14.51 7.85
CA THR A 38 -25.55 15.36 7.08
C THR A 38 -26.87 15.62 7.82
N GLY A 39 -27.03 15.14 9.05
CA GLY A 39 -28.31 15.15 9.77
C GLY A 39 -29.38 14.29 9.09
N GLY A 40 -28.98 13.25 8.34
CA GLY A 40 -29.88 12.41 7.55
C GLY A 40 -30.25 12.99 6.18
N TYR A 41 -30.03 14.28 5.94
CA TYR A 41 -30.38 14.92 4.66
C TYR A 41 -29.44 14.51 3.52
N LYS A 42 -29.99 14.35 2.31
CA LYS A 42 -29.21 14.02 1.10
C LYS A 42 -28.47 15.27 0.60
N LYS A 43 -27.13 15.22 0.57
CA LYS A 43 -26.27 16.31 0.07
C LYS A 43 -25.48 15.89 -1.15
N LYS A 44 -25.38 16.75 -2.18
CA LYS A 44 -24.48 16.54 -3.33
C LYS A 44 -23.03 16.48 -2.83
N LEU A 45 -22.30 15.46 -3.27
CA LEU A 45 -20.90 15.27 -2.91
C LEU A 45 -20.04 16.25 -3.71
N ARG A 46 -19.75 17.41 -3.10
CA ARG A 46 -18.94 18.46 -3.73
C ARG A 46 -17.46 18.06 -3.68
N SER A 47 -16.79 18.10 -4.83
CA SER A 47 -15.33 18.00 -4.88
C SER A 47 -14.72 19.24 -4.23
N ARG A 48 -14.26 19.13 -2.98
CA ARG A 48 -13.35 20.12 -2.40
C ARG A 48 -11.95 19.82 -2.95
N LYS A 49 -11.15 20.83 -3.32
CA LYS A 49 -9.69 20.65 -3.47
C LYS A 49 -9.24 19.85 -2.25
N PRO A 50 -8.57 18.70 -2.40
CA PRO A 50 -8.15 17.93 -1.23
C PRO A 50 -7.40 18.91 -0.33
N PRO A 51 -7.79 19.05 0.95
CA PRO A 51 -7.13 20.02 1.82
C PRO A 51 -5.61 19.76 1.75
N PRO A 52 -4.77 20.81 1.79
CA PRO A 52 -3.32 20.61 1.86
C PRO A 52 -3.07 19.59 2.96
N PHE A 53 -2.45 18.48 2.57
CA PHE A 53 -2.43 17.20 3.26
C PHE A 53 -2.37 17.38 4.79
N ARG A 54 -3.54 17.43 5.45
CA ARG A 54 -3.63 17.81 6.86
C ARG A 54 -3.19 16.58 7.66
N ARG A 55 -1.92 16.60 8.08
CA ARG A 55 -1.18 15.61 8.88
C ARG A 55 -1.93 14.28 9.02
N GLN A 56 -1.81 13.38 8.03
CA GLN A 56 -1.89 11.96 8.35
C GLN A 56 -0.92 11.74 9.52
N ARG A 57 -1.47 11.40 10.69
CA ARG A 57 -0.79 11.10 11.95
C ARG A 57 0.71 10.95 11.74
N ARG A 58 1.49 11.93 12.23
CA ARG A 58 2.96 12.01 12.15
C ARG A 58 3.57 10.67 11.72
N TRP A 59 3.78 10.47 10.42
CA TRP A 59 4.85 9.59 9.98
C TRP A 59 6.13 10.34 10.31
N ALA A 60 6.44 10.41 11.61
CA ALA A 60 7.62 11.06 12.12
C ALA A 60 8.82 10.45 11.37
N SER A 61 9.47 11.31 10.57
CA SER A 61 10.90 11.31 10.27
C SER A 61 11.59 10.05 9.72
N SER A 62 10.93 8.92 9.51
CA SER A 62 11.68 7.67 9.40
C SER A 62 11.99 7.23 7.98
N ARG A 63 13.28 7.16 7.65
CA ARG A 63 13.81 6.45 6.48
C ARG A 63 13.45 4.95 6.60
N GLY A 64 13.11 4.28 5.51
CA GLY A 64 12.94 2.82 5.45
C GLY A 64 11.51 2.27 5.64
N TRP A 65 11.42 0.96 5.56
CA TRP A 65 10.24 0.14 5.83
C TRP A 65 10.12 -0.11 7.32
N VAL A 66 8.90 -0.10 7.85
CA VAL A 66 8.59 -0.62 9.19
C VAL A 66 8.26 -2.10 9.06
N TRP A 67 9.21 -2.94 9.46
CA TRP A 67 9.10 -4.40 9.48
C TRP A 67 8.63 -4.87 10.84
N ARG A 68 7.49 -5.55 10.91
CA ARG A 68 6.95 -6.12 12.15
C ARG A 68 6.78 -7.62 12.01
N ILE A 69 7.14 -8.35 13.05
CA ILE A 69 6.91 -9.79 13.16
C ILE A 69 5.91 -10.04 14.29
N TYR A 70 5.01 -10.99 14.08
CA TYR A 70 3.99 -11.42 15.02
C TYR A 70 4.07 -12.94 15.18
N ARG A 71 3.64 -13.43 16.33
CA ARG A 71 3.37 -14.85 16.54
C ARG A 71 2.20 -15.25 15.66
N GLY A 72 2.41 -16.24 14.79
CA GLY A 72 1.36 -16.79 13.94
C GLY A 72 0.57 -17.86 14.70
N PRO A 73 -0.74 -18.00 14.42
CA PRO A 73 -1.49 -19.16 14.87
C PRO A 73 -0.92 -20.46 14.25
N ARG A 74 -1.19 -21.60 14.88
CA ARG A 74 -0.89 -22.91 14.29
C ARG A 74 -1.77 -23.16 13.06
N GLY A 75 -1.31 -23.98 12.12
CA GLY A 75 -2.11 -24.41 10.96
C GLY A 75 -2.40 -23.33 9.90
N MET A 76 -1.67 -22.21 9.89
CA MET A 76 -1.85 -21.16 8.86
C MET A 76 -1.71 -21.73 7.44
N ARG A 77 -2.76 -21.65 6.63
CA ARG A 77 -2.73 -21.95 5.18
C ARG A 77 -2.80 -20.70 4.30
N ARG A 78 -3.12 -19.55 4.90
CA ARG A 78 -3.32 -18.26 4.24
C ARG A 78 -2.83 -17.12 5.14
N VAL A 79 -2.52 -15.97 4.55
CA VAL A 79 -2.12 -14.76 5.28
C VAL A 79 -3.22 -14.35 6.28
N PRO A 80 -2.98 -14.41 7.60
CA PRO A 80 -3.98 -14.07 8.60
C PRO A 80 -4.10 -12.55 8.77
N ARG A 81 -5.21 -12.12 9.41
CA ARG A 81 -5.32 -10.74 9.90
C ARG A 81 -4.35 -10.55 11.05
N VAL A 82 -3.53 -9.50 11.00
CA VAL A 82 -2.55 -9.21 12.07
C VAL A 82 -3.16 -8.62 13.35
N ARG A 83 -4.42 -8.17 13.29
CA ARG A 83 -5.12 -7.61 14.46
C ARG A 83 -5.36 -8.75 15.46
N GLY A 84 -4.93 -8.56 16.71
CA GLY A 84 -5.04 -9.57 17.76
C GLY A 84 -3.82 -10.50 17.88
N LEU A 85 -2.88 -10.49 16.92
CA LEU A 85 -1.66 -11.30 17.03
C LEU A 85 -0.62 -10.63 17.95
N ARG A 86 0.04 -11.43 18.79
CA ARG A 86 1.14 -10.95 19.64
C ARG A 86 2.34 -10.50 18.79
N ARG A 87 2.66 -9.21 18.82
CA ARG A 87 3.83 -8.66 18.13
C ARG A 87 5.12 -9.14 18.83
N LEU A 88 6.01 -9.78 18.07
CA LEU A 88 7.29 -10.28 18.55
C LEU A 88 8.40 -9.23 18.46
N GLY A 89 8.26 -8.26 17.54
CA GLY A 89 9.16 -7.12 17.47
C GLY A 89 8.92 -6.23 16.26
N THR A 90 9.72 -5.18 16.15
CA THR A 90 9.67 -4.21 15.06
C THR A 90 11.07 -3.72 14.73
N ARG A 91 11.38 -3.58 13.43
CA ARG A 91 12.61 -2.98 12.91
C ARG A 91 12.35 -2.04 11.76
N ARG A 92 13.33 -1.18 11.51
CA ARG A 92 13.38 -0.34 10.32
C ARG A 92 14.45 -0.86 9.38
N VAL A 93 14.12 -1.00 8.10
CA VAL A 93 15.05 -1.49 7.08
C VAL A 93 14.93 -0.71 5.78
N GLY A 94 16.03 -0.45 5.08
CA GLY A 94 15.99 0.34 3.83
C GLY A 94 15.25 -0.37 2.70
N ARG A 95 15.30 -1.71 2.67
CA ARG A 95 14.68 -2.60 1.68
C ARG A 95 14.22 -3.88 2.37
N ILE A 96 13.20 -4.52 1.81
CA ILE A 96 12.75 -5.85 2.23
C ILE A 96 13.42 -6.90 1.33
N ASN A 97 14.35 -7.66 1.88
CA ASN A 97 15.10 -8.71 1.19
C ASN A 97 15.59 -9.80 2.16
N MET A 98 14.64 -10.52 2.75
CA MET A 98 14.90 -11.62 3.67
C MET A 98 15.14 -12.88 2.86
N ARG A 99 16.35 -13.46 2.97
CA ARG A 99 16.75 -14.66 2.19
C ARG A 99 16.58 -15.97 2.96
N ASN A 100 16.31 -15.91 4.26
CA ASN A 100 16.07 -17.06 5.13
C ASN A 100 15.49 -16.57 6.47
N TRP A 101 15.04 -17.51 7.30
CA TRP A 101 14.53 -17.18 8.64
C TRP A 101 15.60 -16.55 9.54
N ARG A 102 16.89 -16.87 9.36
CA ARG A 102 18.00 -16.28 10.14
C ARG A 102 18.11 -14.78 9.90
N ASN A 103 18.01 -14.31 8.65
CA ASN A 103 17.95 -12.87 8.34
C ASN A 103 16.81 -12.16 9.08
N MET A 104 15.64 -12.80 9.15
CA MET A 104 14.49 -12.24 9.87
C MET A 104 14.73 -12.21 11.38
N ARG A 105 15.36 -13.26 11.95
CA ARG A 105 15.73 -13.33 13.37
C ARG A 105 16.80 -12.30 13.75
N ASN A 106 17.80 -12.08 12.90
CA ASN A 106 18.83 -11.07 13.16
C ASN A 106 18.24 -9.66 13.26
N LEU A 107 17.17 -9.39 12.51
CA LEU A 107 16.42 -8.14 12.66
C LEU A 107 15.53 -8.17 13.90
N VAL A 108 14.71 -9.22 14.07
CA VAL A 108 13.79 -9.37 15.20
C VAL A 108 14.12 -10.65 15.95
N ARG A 109 14.93 -10.54 17.02
CA ARG A 109 15.51 -11.67 17.79
C ARG A 109 14.49 -12.75 18.19
N ARG A 110 13.25 -12.34 18.51
CA ARG A 110 12.15 -13.25 18.92
C ARG A 110 11.48 -13.99 17.76
N THR A 111 11.99 -13.88 16.53
CA THR A 111 11.39 -14.56 15.35
C THR A 111 11.63 -16.08 15.42
N PRO A 112 10.57 -16.90 15.53
CA PRO A 112 10.70 -18.35 15.50
C PRO A 112 11.07 -18.85 14.10
N ARG A 113 11.45 -20.12 13.97
CA ARG A 113 11.73 -20.75 12.65
C ARG A 113 10.46 -20.90 11.81
N SER A 114 9.33 -21.11 12.47
CA SER A 114 8.04 -21.47 11.90
C SER A 114 6.91 -20.71 12.60
N ASN A 115 5.72 -20.72 12.00
CA ASN A 115 4.50 -20.14 12.55
C ASN A 115 4.65 -18.66 12.99
N PHE A 116 5.06 -17.81 12.06
CA PHE A 116 5.09 -16.36 12.26
C PHE A 116 4.49 -15.60 11.10
N VAL A 117 4.10 -14.36 11.38
CA VAL A 117 3.50 -13.44 10.39
C VAL A 117 4.35 -12.19 10.34
N TRP A 118 4.61 -11.67 9.14
CA TRP A 118 5.25 -10.38 8.97
C TRP A 118 4.30 -9.34 8.40
N LYS A 119 4.54 -8.08 8.76
CA LYS A 119 3.92 -6.91 8.15
C LYS A 119 4.97 -5.85 7.87
N ALA A 120 5.09 -5.47 6.61
CA ALA A 120 5.93 -4.38 6.14
C ALA A 120 5.05 -3.19 5.74
N ASP A 121 5.25 -2.02 6.37
CA ASP A 121 4.67 -0.75 5.93
C ASP A 121 5.78 0.17 5.43
N GLY A 122 5.64 0.73 4.24
CA GLY A 122 6.62 1.64 3.65
C GLY A 122 5.98 2.58 2.65
N THR A 123 6.82 3.36 1.96
CA THR A 123 6.35 4.25 0.90
C THR A 123 7.21 4.17 -0.34
N VAL A 124 6.60 4.34 -1.51
CA VAL A 124 7.26 4.52 -2.79
C VAL A 124 6.98 5.93 -3.32
N HIS A 125 8.02 6.59 -3.83
CA HIS A 125 7.88 7.86 -4.53
C HIS A 125 7.97 7.59 -6.03
N ILE A 126 6.91 7.95 -6.74
CA ILE A 126 6.78 7.81 -8.19
C ILE A 126 7.10 9.17 -8.83
N LYS A 127 8.13 9.23 -9.66
CA LYS A 127 8.59 10.44 -10.35
C LYS A 127 7.89 10.62 -11.69
N SER A 128 7.75 9.52 -12.43
CA SER A 128 7.14 9.48 -13.76
C SER A 128 5.84 8.69 -13.73
N ARG A 129 4.78 9.27 -14.32
CA ARG A 129 3.50 8.58 -14.48
C ARG A 129 3.71 7.35 -15.38
N GLY A 130 3.03 6.25 -15.07
CA GLY A 130 2.96 5.10 -15.97
C GLY A 130 2.53 3.82 -15.29
N ARG A 131 2.71 2.70 -15.98
CA ARG A 131 2.39 1.36 -15.48
C ARG A 131 3.59 0.82 -14.69
N TYR A 132 3.35 0.50 -13.43
CA TYR A 132 4.34 -0.11 -12.53
C TYR A 132 3.97 -1.57 -12.25
N THR A 133 4.99 -2.43 -12.24
CA THR A 133 4.86 -3.82 -11.80
C THR A 133 5.46 -3.93 -10.41
N PHE A 134 4.69 -4.43 -9.44
CA PHE A 134 5.18 -4.80 -8.12
C PHE A 134 5.24 -6.32 -8.02
N CYS A 135 6.28 -6.85 -7.39
CA CYS A 135 6.40 -8.28 -7.14
C CYS A 135 6.77 -8.57 -5.69
N THR A 136 6.28 -9.70 -5.20
CA THR A 136 6.72 -10.33 -3.96
C THR A 136 7.34 -11.67 -4.30
N ASN A 137 8.50 -11.98 -3.74
CA ASN A 137 9.00 -13.35 -3.63
C ASN A 137 8.83 -13.77 -2.18
N SER A 138 8.09 -14.85 -1.91
CA SER A 138 7.81 -15.29 -0.55
C SER A 138 7.79 -16.81 -0.38
N ASP A 139 8.09 -17.23 0.84
CA ASP A 139 7.96 -18.60 1.38
C ASP A 139 7.57 -18.48 2.87
N ASP A 140 6.35 -18.85 3.28
CA ASP A 140 5.16 -19.20 2.48
C ASP A 140 4.52 -17.96 1.79
N GLY A 141 3.22 -17.73 2.03
CA GLY A 141 2.41 -16.80 1.26
C GLY A 141 2.51 -15.33 1.70
N SER A 142 2.24 -14.42 0.77
CA SER A 142 2.18 -12.98 1.01
C SER A 142 1.17 -12.24 0.14
N LYS A 143 0.81 -11.04 0.56
CA LYS A 143 -0.03 -10.08 -0.19
C LYS A 143 0.62 -8.70 -0.11
N LEU A 144 0.49 -7.93 -1.19
CA LEU A 144 0.99 -6.56 -1.27
C LEU A 144 -0.10 -5.61 -1.74
N TRP A 145 -0.18 -4.46 -1.09
CA TRP A 145 -1.11 -3.38 -1.39
C TRP A 145 -0.37 -2.08 -1.70
N VAL A 146 -0.84 -1.37 -2.71
CA VAL A 146 -0.40 0.01 -3.04
C VAL A 146 -1.63 0.90 -2.95
N ARG A 147 -1.55 1.99 -2.18
CA ARG A 147 -2.70 2.89 -1.92
C ARG A 147 -3.95 2.14 -1.42
N GLY A 148 -3.74 1.14 -0.57
CA GLY A 148 -4.80 0.31 0.01
C GLY A 148 -5.44 -0.72 -0.95
N ARG A 149 -5.09 -0.72 -2.25
CA ARG A 149 -5.57 -1.71 -3.22
C ARG A 149 -4.59 -2.86 -3.31
N ARG A 150 -5.07 -4.10 -3.26
CA ARG A 150 -4.22 -5.30 -3.41
C ARG A 150 -3.69 -5.34 -4.85
N VAL A 151 -2.37 -5.32 -4.98
CA VAL A 151 -1.67 -5.39 -6.28
C VAL A 151 -1.08 -6.77 -6.50
N VAL A 152 -0.51 -7.39 -5.45
CA VAL A 152 0.03 -8.75 -5.53
C VAL A 152 -0.72 -9.66 -4.58
N ASN A 153 -1.10 -10.84 -5.07
CA ASN A 153 -1.62 -11.94 -4.29
C ASN A 153 -0.71 -13.15 -4.51
N ASN A 154 0.16 -13.43 -3.55
CA ASN A 154 1.02 -14.61 -3.48
C ASN A 154 0.63 -15.46 -2.27
N ASP A 155 -0.66 -15.58 -1.98
CA ASP A 155 -1.16 -16.28 -0.80
C ASP A 155 -1.13 -17.80 -0.98
N GLY A 156 -1.31 -18.52 0.13
CA GLY A 156 -1.26 -19.98 0.17
C GLY A 156 0.07 -20.52 0.69
N LEU A 157 0.12 -21.84 0.84
CA LEU A 157 1.34 -22.58 1.16
C LEU A 157 2.14 -22.83 -0.11
N HIS A 158 3.44 -22.58 -0.05
CA HIS A 158 4.36 -22.84 -1.15
C HIS A 158 5.78 -22.50 -0.71
N GLY A 159 6.77 -23.18 -1.30
CA GLY A 159 8.18 -22.74 -1.23
C GLY A 159 8.42 -21.39 -1.91
N PRO A 160 9.68 -20.98 -2.11
CA PRO A 160 10.03 -19.65 -2.63
C PRO A 160 9.43 -19.39 -4.01
N ARG A 161 8.40 -18.53 -4.06
CA ARG A 161 7.70 -18.21 -5.31
C ARG A 161 7.57 -16.72 -5.51
N THR A 162 7.81 -16.26 -6.74
CA THR A 162 7.55 -14.88 -7.14
C THR A 162 6.16 -14.73 -7.74
N ARG A 163 5.39 -13.75 -7.29
CA ARG A 163 4.19 -13.26 -8.00
C ARG A 163 4.28 -11.76 -8.19
N CYS A 164 3.68 -11.29 -9.26
CA CYS A 164 3.68 -9.89 -9.65
C CYS A 164 2.27 -9.39 -9.93
N GLY A 165 2.08 -8.08 -9.88
CA GLY A 165 0.87 -7.40 -10.29
C GLY A 165 1.16 -5.99 -10.73
N ARG A 166 0.28 -5.44 -11.58
CA ARG A 166 0.50 -4.15 -12.24
C ARG A 166 -0.49 -3.11 -11.74
N VAL A 167 -0.04 -1.86 -11.65
CA VAL A 167 -0.86 -0.71 -11.30
C VAL A 167 -0.35 0.54 -12.01
N THR A 168 -1.27 1.32 -12.57
CA THR A 168 -0.94 2.63 -13.14
C THR A 168 -0.90 3.68 -12.04
N LEU A 169 0.24 4.37 -11.91
CA LEU A 169 0.47 5.39 -10.89
C LEU A 169 0.79 6.73 -11.56
N ARG A 170 0.29 7.82 -10.97
CA ARG A 170 0.72 9.19 -11.28
C ARG A 170 1.93 9.55 -10.44
N ARG A 171 2.65 10.62 -10.81
CA ARG A 171 3.68 11.23 -9.96
C ARG A 171 3.12 11.49 -8.56
N GLY A 172 3.85 11.10 -7.53
CA GLY A 172 3.43 11.26 -6.14
C GLY A 172 3.98 10.18 -5.21
N GLN A 173 3.62 10.27 -3.93
CA GLN A 173 4.02 9.29 -2.92
C GLN A 173 2.87 8.35 -2.60
N TYR A 174 3.15 7.05 -2.52
CA TYR A 174 2.17 6.03 -2.21
C TYR A 174 2.61 5.17 -1.04
N VAL A 175 1.66 4.89 -0.14
CA VAL A 175 1.84 3.88 0.91
C VAL A 175 1.83 2.50 0.26
N VAL A 176 2.83 1.70 0.61
CA VAL A 176 2.95 0.30 0.24
C VAL A 176 2.91 -0.54 1.51
N LYS A 177 2.04 -1.55 1.52
CA LYS A 177 1.94 -2.50 2.62
C LYS A 177 2.13 -3.89 2.07
N ALA A 178 2.82 -4.74 2.81
CA ALA A 178 2.83 -6.16 2.53
C ALA A 178 2.66 -6.96 3.81
N THR A 179 1.97 -8.08 3.73
CA THR A 179 1.75 -8.99 4.85
C THR A 179 1.92 -10.41 4.34
N GLY A 180 2.67 -11.22 5.05
CA GLY A 180 2.89 -12.61 4.71
C GLY A 180 3.08 -13.46 5.96
N PHE A 181 3.18 -14.76 5.77
CA PHE A 181 3.33 -15.71 6.86
C PHE A 181 4.32 -16.79 6.48
N GLN A 182 4.90 -17.40 7.51
CA GLN A 182 5.71 -18.60 7.40
C GLN A 182 5.08 -19.66 8.30
N ARG A 183 4.68 -20.79 7.72
CA ARG A 183 4.20 -21.95 8.48
C ARG A 183 5.37 -22.86 8.84
N GLY A 184 6.25 -23.19 7.90
CA GLY A 184 7.39 -24.10 8.14
C GLY A 184 8.32 -24.22 6.93
N GLY A 185 9.46 -24.89 7.06
CA GLY A 185 10.46 -24.98 5.99
C GLY A 185 11.32 -23.72 5.85
N GLY A 186 11.62 -23.32 4.61
CA GLY A 186 12.39 -22.12 4.26
C GLY A 186 11.58 -20.84 4.47
N ALA A 187 12.23 -19.71 4.75
CA ALA A 187 11.51 -18.44 4.94
C ALA A 187 12.12 -17.32 4.11
N TYR A 188 11.40 -16.89 3.07
CA TYR A 188 11.87 -15.89 2.11
C TYR A 188 10.86 -14.76 2.06
N PHE A 189 11.34 -13.52 1.98
CA PHE A 189 10.48 -12.41 1.66
C PHE A 189 11.24 -11.24 1.05
N SER A 190 10.88 -10.87 -0.18
CA SER A 190 11.39 -9.66 -0.80
C SER A 190 10.33 -8.92 -1.60
N ILE A 191 10.50 -7.60 -1.69
CA ILE A 191 9.63 -6.71 -2.47
C ILE A 191 10.46 -6.04 -3.55
N SER A 192 10.00 -6.13 -4.79
CA SER A 192 10.61 -5.45 -5.94
C SER A 192 9.56 -4.70 -6.75
N TYR A 193 10.01 -3.75 -7.55
CA TYR A 193 9.18 -3.05 -8.52
C TYR A 193 9.94 -2.77 -9.82
N SER A 194 9.20 -2.56 -10.89
CA SER A 194 9.70 -2.02 -12.15
C SER A 194 8.68 -1.06 -12.77
N GLY A 195 9.17 -0.14 -13.60
CA GLY A 195 8.33 0.82 -14.33
C GLY A 195 9.18 1.96 -14.89
N PRO A 196 8.56 3.07 -15.29
CA PRO A 196 9.26 4.24 -15.83
C PRO A 196 10.43 4.72 -14.94
N ASP A 197 10.22 4.82 -13.63
CA ASP A 197 11.27 5.27 -12.68
C ASP A 197 12.48 4.32 -12.57
N THR A 198 12.35 3.09 -13.07
CA THR A 198 13.44 2.11 -13.05
C THR A 198 14.01 1.82 -14.43
N GLY A 199 13.54 2.50 -15.48
CA GLY A 199 13.88 2.16 -16.87
C GLY A 199 13.36 0.78 -17.27
N GLY A 200 12.26 0.32 -16.67
CA GLY A 200 11.74 -1.03 -16.89
C GLY A 200 12.45 -2.15 -16.12
N TYR A 201 13.65 -1.92 -15.58
CA TYR A 201 14.40 -2.92 -14.82
C TYR A 201 13.79 -3.23 -13.46
N LYS A 202 13.81 -4.50 -13.05
CA LYS A 202 13.34 -4.95 -11.73
C LYS A 202 14.33 -4.54 -10.63
N LYS A 203 13.89 -3.69 -9.71
CA LYS A 203 14.72 -3.22 -8.58
C LYS A 203 14.07 -3.56 -7.24
N LYS A 204 14.88 -3.87 -6.22
CA LYS A 204 14.37 -4.03 -4.84
C LYS A 204 13.77 -2.71 -4.37
N LEU A 205 12.56 -2.77 -3.83
CA LEU A 205 11.82 -1.57 -3.48
C LEU A 205 12.38 -0.96 -2.19
N ARG A 206 13.11 0.16 -2.35
CA ARG A 206 13.56 0.97 -1.23
C ARG A 206 12.43 1.86 -0.73
N SER A 207 12.22 1.91 0.58
CA SER A 207 11.30 2.88 1.20
C SER A 207 12.09 4.12 1.61
N ARG A 208 11.80 5.26 0.98
CA ARG A 208 12.47 6.54 1.23
C ARG A 208 11.46 7.59 1.71
N LYS A 209 11.95 8.62 2.41
CA LYS A 209 11.22 9.89 2.54
C LYS A 209 10.95 10.44 1.13
N PRO A 210 9.82 11.15 0.91
CA PRO A 210 9.66 11.91 -0.30
C PRO A 210 10.77 12.98 -0.36
N PRO A 211 11.33 13.30 -1.54
CA PRO A 211 12.11 14.53 -1.67
C PRO A 211 11.21 15.71 -1.25
N PRO A 212 11.75 16.75 -0.60
CA PRO A 212 10.99 17.98 -0.36
C PRO A 212 10.44 18.47 -1.70
N PHE A 213 9.19 18.96 -1.70
CA PHE A 213 8.62 19.58 -2.89
C PHE A 213 9.50 20.78 -3.26
N ARG A 214 10.37 20.63 -4.28
CA ARG A 214 10.93 21.79 -4.97
C ARG A 214 9.75 22.51 -5.62
N ARG A 215 9.42 23.71 -5.13
CA ARG A 215 8.57 24.64 -5.89
C ARG A 215 9.22 24.76 -7.27
N GLN A 216 8.47 24.45 -8.33
CA GLN A 216 8.89 24.85 -9.66
C GLN A 216 9.06 26.37 -9.61
N ARG A 217 10.28 26.87 -9.89
CA ARG A 217 10.47 28.28 -10.21
C ARG A 217 9.55 28.56 -11.39
N ARG A 218 8.56 29.42 -11.19
CA ARG A 218 7.80 29.99 -12.28
C ARG A 218 8.80 30.76 -13.12
N TRP A 219 8.85 30.46 -14.41
CA TRP A 219 9.41 31.38 -15.38
C TRP A 219 8.52 32.63 -15.34
N ALA A 220 9.12 33.76 -14.97
CA ALA A 220 8.54 35.06 -15.27
C ALA A 220 9.03 35.41 -16.68
N SER A 221 8.12 35.41 -17.64
CA SER A 221 8.29 36.04 -18.92
C SER A 221 7.64 37.43 -18.84
N SER A 222 8.44 38.46 -19.03
CA SER A 222 8.10 39.82 -19.45
C SER A 222 9.47 40.44 -19.82
N ARG A 223 9.84 40.82 -21.05
CA ARG A 223 9.16 41.44 -22.20
C ARG A 223 8.19 42.55 -21.78
N GLY A 224 8.59 43.77 -22.10
CA GLY A 224 8.13 45.05 -21.60
C GLY A 224 9.39 45.83 -21.26
#